data_AF-A0A7S0W7V6-F1
#
_entry.id   AF-A0A7S0W7V6-F1
#
_cell.length_a   1.000
_cell.length_b   1.000
_cell.length_c   1.000
_cell.angle_alpha   90.00
_cell.angle_beta   90.00
_cell.angle_gamma   90.00
#
_symmetry.space_group_name_H-M   'P 1'
#
loop_
_entity.id
_entity.type
_entity.pdbx_description
1 polymer ?
#
loop_
_entity_poly.entity_id
_entity_poly.type
_entity_poly.pdbx_seq_one_letter_code
_entity_poly.pdbx_strand_id
1 'polypeptide(L)'
;PPGGPPPPPRAVAQTEAHRRTDKVPAFHIANIDRVNSGEIRDKWSAERHDGPPSYAGAREVMSLHPSWASHTSFLRLLREADGRIASQAGLKATLMDKGHFERVVTAVVRKGYALSSDAAARTQKDAVHKDKEPFGMCVSLWEGRDKGKRVHLCHAMERIRDLETPCGIVAKLSELCDRAGRCESAKHQAFTLLVAHGYGLTGRTG
;
A
#
# COMPACT_ATOMS: atom_id res chain seq x y z
N PRO A 1 -6.48 -64.17 5.74
CA PRO A 1 -5.20 -63.44 5.98
C PRO A 1 -5.49 -62.07 6.60
N PRO A 2 -4.85 -61.74 7.74
CA PRO A 2 -5.38 -60.79 8.70
C PRO A 2 -5.00 -59.35 8.37
N GLY A 3 -5.98 -58.45 8.46
CA GLY A 3 -5.77 -57.01 8.51
C GLY A 3 -5.14 -56.62 9.83
N GLY A 4 -3.84 -56.36 9.81
CA GLY A 4 -3.12 -55.76 10.93
C GLY A 4 -3.38 -54.24 10.99
N PRO A 5 -3.41 -53.65 12.19
CA PRO A 5 -3.52 -52.20 12.35
C PRO A 5 -2.29 -51.49 11.75
N PRO A 6 -2.47 -50.26 11.21
CA PRO A 6 -1.36 -49.50 10.66
C PRO A 6 -0.33 -49.18 11.76
N PRO A 7 0.97 -49.20 11.43
CA PRO A 7 2.01 -48.90 12.40
C PRO A 7 1.86 -47.45 12.92
N PRO A 8 2.19 -47.20 14.20
CA PRO A 8 2.16 -45.85 14.74
C PRO A 8 3.17 -44.95 14.01
N PRO A 9 2.91 -43.63 13.91
CA PRO A 9 3.83 -42.70 13.30
C PRO A 9 5.17 -42.75 14.06
N ARG A 10 6.27 -42.91 13.29
CA ARG A 10 7.63 -42.78 13.82
C ARG A 10 7.73 -41.45 14.55
N ALA A 11 8.03 -41.50 15.85
CA ALA A 11 8.40 -40.32 16.62
C ALA A 11 9.56 -39.65 15.89
N VAL A 12 9.31 -38.45 15.35
CA VAL A 12 10.38 -37.58 14.87
C VAL A 12 11.18 -37.24 16.10
N ALA A 13 12.40 -37.77 16.18
CA ALA A 13 13.35 -37.39 17.22
C ALA A 13 13.46 -35.86 17.19
N GLN A 14 12.91 -35.20 18.20
CA GLN A 14 13.20 -33.80 18.46
C GLN A 14 14.67 -33.76 18.82
N THR A 15 15.49 -33.36 17.85
CA THR A 15 16.90 -33.13 18.04
C THR A 15 17.04 -31.99 19.06
N GLU A 16 17.21 -32.35 20.33
CA GLU A 16 17.72 -31.49 21.39
C GLU A 16 19.19 -31.14 21.09
N ALA A 17 19.38 -30.28 20.09
CA ALA A 17 20.67 -29.67 19.82
C ALA A 17 20.35 -28.30 19.29
N HIS A 18 20.25 -27.29 20.16
CA HIS A 18 20.50 -25.86 19.91
C HIS A 18 20.32 -25.08 21.24
N ARG A 19 20.94 -25.51 22.34
CA ARG A 19 21.32 -24.58 23.42
C ARG A 19 22.63 -23.91 23.04
N ARG A 20 22.60 -23.10 21.98
CA ARG A 20 23.62 -22.06 21.81
C ARG A 20 23.12 -20.87 22.61
N THR A 21 23.95 -20.41 23.54
CA THR A 21 23.80 -19.12 24.20
C THR A 21 24.08 -18.04 23.15
N ASP A 22 23.15 -17.88 22.21
CA ASP A 22 23.15 -16.76 21.30
C ASP A 22 22.91 -15.54 22.16
N LYS A 23 23.94 -14.71 22.28
CA LYS A 23 23.82 -13.40 22.92
C LYS A 23 22.60 -12.73 22.31
N VAL A 24 21.62 -12.45 23.16
CA VAL A 24 20.40 -11.75 22.76
C VAL A 24 20.84 -10.51 21.99
N PRO A 25 20.44 -10.37 20.71
CA PRO A 25 20.90 -9.26 19.90
C PRO A 25 20.55 -7.94 20.59
N ALA A 26 21.43 -6.94 20.52
CA ALA A 26 21.25 -5.65 21.20
C ALA A 26 19.88 -4.99 20.88
N PHE A 27 19.32 -5.29 19.71
CA PHE A 27 18.04 -4.79 19.22
C PHE A 27 16.82 -5.61 19.66
N HIS A 28 16.98 -6.75 20.33
CA HIS A 28 15.86 -7.53 20.83
C HIS A 28 15.12 -6.73 21.92
N ILE A 29 13.80 -6.65 21.78
CA ILE A 29 12.91 -6.12 22.80
C ILE A 29 12.19 -7.33 23.39
N ALA A 30 12.60 -7.73 24.59
CA ALA A 30 12.07 -8.93 25.25
C ALA A 30 10.57 -8.83 25.54
N ASN A 31 10.08 -7.61 25.78
CA ASN A 31 8.67 -7.33 25.97
C ASN A 31 8.34 -5.92 25.46
N ILE A 32 7.54 -5.84 24.40
CA ILE A 32 7.18 -4.57 23.74
C ILE A 32 6.24 -3.72 24.62
N ASP A 33 5.46 -4.33 25.51
CA ASP A 33 4.52 -3.63 26.39
C ASP A 33 5.24 -2.81 27.49
N ARG A 34 6.56 -3.00 27.63
CA ARG A 34 7.40 -2.32 28.62
C ARG A 34 8.26 -1.20 28.03
N VAL A 35 8.13 -0.91 26.75
CA VAL A 35 8.98 0.05 26.03
C VAL A 35 8.07 1.04 25.30
N ASN A 36 8.33 2.34 25.41
CA ASN A 36 7.49 3.33 24.75
C ASN A 36 7.82 3.45 23.25
N SER A 37 6.88 3.97 22.46
CA SER A 37 7.03 4.05 21.00
C SER A 37 8.23 4.87 20.53
N GLY A 38 8.69 5.85 21.32
CA GLY A 38 9.89 6.63 21.04
C GLY A 38 11.15 5.77 21.13
N GLU A 39 11.28 5.02 22.23
CA GLU A 39 12.39 4.10 22.47
C GLU A 39 12.46 2.96 21.45
N ILE A 40 11.31 2.40 21.03
CA ILE A 40 11.24 1.39 19.97
C ILE A 40 11.75 1.96 18.65
N ARG A 41 11.26 3.15 18.29
CA ARG A 41 11.66 3.84 17.05
C ARG A 41 13.16 4.11 17.07
N ASP A 42 13.68 4.70 18.13
CA ASP A 42 15.08 5.10 18.21
C ASP A 42 15.97 3.84 18.17
N LYS A 43 15.57 2.76 18.86
CA LYS A 43 16.28 1.46 18.85
C LYS A 43 16.28 0.75 17.48
N TRP A 44 15.21 0.86 16.70
CA TRP A 44 15.12 0.24 15.36
C TRP A 44 15.58 1.16 14.22
N SER A 45 15.75 2.45 14.48
CA SER A 45 16.21 3.44 13.49
C SER A 45 17.70 3.78 13.62
N ALA A 46 18.36 3.36 14.71
CA ALA A 46 19.71 3.79 15.04
C ALA A 46 20.79 3.28 14.07
N GLU A 47 20.60 2.17 13.35
CA GLU A 47 21.57 1.70 12.35
C GLU A 47 20.97 0.59 11.47
N ARG A 48 21.46 0.43 10.23
CA ARG A 48 21.17 -0.78 9.44
C ARG A 48 21.93 -1.94 10.06
N HIS A 49 21.25 -2.71 10.89
CA HIS A 49 21.83 -3.89 11.50
C HIS A 49 21.78 -5.06 10.51
N ASP A 50 22.91 -5.72 10.34
CA ASP A 50 22.90 -7.09 9.84
C ASP A 50 22.06 -7.90 10.83
N GLY A 51 20.92 -8.44 10.35
CA GLY A 51 20.00 -9.20 11.19
C GLY A 51 20.72 -10.34 11.93
N PRO A 52 20.10 -10.94 12.96
CA PRO A 52 20.75 -12.02 13.70
C PRO A 52 21.25 -13.12 12.74
N PRO A 53 22.37 -13.81 13.01
CA PRO A 53 22.87 -14.86 12.13
C PRO A 53 21.83 -15.96 11.84
N SER A 54 20.86 -16.19 12.73
CA SER A 54 19.72 -17.10 12.51
C SER A 54 18.74 -16.64 11.42
N TYR A 55 18.77 -15.36 11.06
CA TYR A 55 18.04 -14.78 9.93
C TYR A 55 18.91 -14.66 8.66
N ALA A 56 20.20 -15.02 8.73
CA ALA A 56 21.02 -15.16 7.54
C ALA A 56 20.47 -16.34 6.72
N GLY A 57 19.82 -16.03 5.59
CA GLY A 57 19.06 -17.00 4.79
C GLY A 57 17.54 -16.94 5.00
N ALA A 58 17.01 -16.18 5.96
CA ALA A 58 15.55 -15.99 6.11
C ALA A 58 14.91 -15.49 4.81
N ARG A 59 15.61 -14.60 4.07
CA ARG A 59 15.18 -14.11 2.75
C ARG A 59 15.10 -15.23 1.68
N GLU A 60 15.91 -16.28 1.82
CA GLU A 60 15.99 -17.41 0.89
C GLU A 60 14.91 -18.46 1.18
N VAL A 61 14.53 -18.63 2.46
CA VAL A 61 13.41 -19.50 2.88
C VAL A 61 12.06 -18.80 2.91
N MET A 62 12.02 -17.46 3.03
CA MET A 62 10.83 -16.66 2.77
C MET A 62 10.53 -16.69 1.27
N SER A 63 9.93 -17.80 0.84
CA SER A 63 9.36 -17.95 -0.49
C SER A 63 8.14 -17.04 -0.62
N LEU A 64 8.37 -15.74 -0.85
CA LEU A 64 7.45 -14.97 -1.68
C LEU A 64 7.81 -15.33 -3.12
N HIS A 65 7.47 -16.56 -3.55
CA HIS A 65 7.63 -16.94 -4.94
C HIS A 65 6.94 -15.85 -5.78
N PRO A 66 7.60 -15.21 -6.75
CA PRO A 66 7.02 -14.09 -7.49
C PRO A 66 5.65 -14.40 -8.11
N SER A 67 5.37 -15.68 -8.40
CA SER A 67 4.04 -16.14 -8.79
C SER A 67 2.98 -15.92 -7.69
N TRP A 68 3.27 -16.07 -6.41
CA TRP A 68 2.32 -15.79 -5.33
C TRP A 68 1.95 -14.31 -5.25
N ALA A 69 2.93 -13.41 -5.43
CA ALA A 69 2.64 -11.98 -5.56
C ALA A 69 1.70 -11.73 -6.75
N SER A 70 1.86 -12.47 -7.85
CA SER A 70 0.99 -12.41 -9.02
C SER A 70 -0.46 -12.84 -8.79
N HIS A 71 -0.75 -13.51 -7.66
CA HIS A 71 -2.11 -13.87 -7.23
C HIS A 71 -2.72 -12.84 -6.27
N THR A 72 -1.98 -11.77 -5.91
CA THR A 72 -2.59 -10.69 -5.12
C THR A 72 -3.62 -9.95 -5.98
N SER A 73 -4.77 -9.64 -5.39
CA SER A 73 -5.82 -8.87 -6.06
C SER A 73 -5.29 -7.57 -6.67
N PHE A 74 -4.33 -6.93 -5.99
CA PHE A 74 -3.70 -5.71 -6.47
C PHE A 74 -2.90 -5.89 -7.77
N LEU A 75 -2.05 -6.92 -7.90
CA LEU A 75 -1.30 -7.14 -9.14
C LEU A 75 -2.21 -7.54 -10.30
N ARG A 76 -3.31 -8.24 -10.05
CA ARG A 76 -4.33 -8.50 -11.07
C ARG A 76 -4.95 -7.19 -11.58
N LEU A 77 -5.34 -6.29 -10.67
CA LEU A 77 -5.88 -4.97 -11.03
C LEU A 77 -4.88 -4.13 -11.84
N LEU A 78 -3.58 -4.16 -11.48
CA LEU A 78 -2.55 -3.44 -12.24
C LEU A 78 -2.43 -3.99 -13.67
N ARG A 79 -2.38 -5.32 -13.84
CA ARG A 79 -2.27 -5.95 -15.17
C ARG A 79 -3.48 -5.65 -16.06
N GLU A 80 -4.67 -5.71 -15.49
CA GLU A 80 -5.90 -5.34 -16.21
C GLU A 80 -5.87 -3.86 -16.64
N ALA A 81 -5.43 -2.98 -15.74
CA ALA A 81 -5.26 -1.57 -16.05
C ALA A 81 -4.19 -1.33 -17.13
N ASP A 82 -3.06 -2.02 -17.06
CA ASP A 82 -1.99 -1.94 -18.07
C ASP A 82 -2.48 -2.35 -19.45
N GLY A 83 -3.26 -3.43 -19.54
CA GLY A 83 -3.89 -3.86 -20.78
C GLY A 83 -4.81 -2.78 -21.37
N ARG A 84 -5.64 -2.15 -20.53
CA ARG A 84 -6.52 -1.05 -20.95
C ARG A 84 -5.73 0.17 -21.39
N ILE A 85 -4.71 0.57 -20.63
CA ILE A 85 -3.85 1.72 -20.95
C ILE A 85 -3.10 1.48 -22.26
N ALA A 86 -2.58 0.27 -22.48
CA ALA A 86 -1.88 -0.10 -23.70
C ALA A 86 -2.81 -0.14 -24.93
N SER A 87 -4.08 -0.49 -24.75
CA SER A 87 -5.07 -0.54 -25.84
C SER A 87 -5.50 0.84 -26.36
N GLN A 88 -5.21 1.92 -25.63
CA GLN A 88 -5.62 3.28 -25.98
C GLN A 88 -4.41 4.14 -26.34
N ALA A 89 -4.29 4.47 -27.63
CA ALA A 89 -3.18 5.28 -28.12
C ALA A 89 -3.16 6.67 -27.44
N GLY A 90 -1.98 7.08 -26.97
CA GLY A 90 -1.78 8.38 -26.31
C GLY A 90 -2.23 8.44 -24.85
N LEU A 91 -3.04 7.50 -24.34
CA LEU A 91 -3.56 7.56 -22.97
C LEU A 91 -2.44 7.63 -21.93
N LYS A 92 -1.39 6.82 -22.08
CA LYS A 92 -0.24 6.84 -21.16
C LYS A 92 0.42 8.22 -21.08
N ALA A 93 0.53 8.95 -22.19
CA ALA A 93 1.11 10.29 -22.20
C ALA A 93 0.20 11.28 -21.47
N THR A 94 -1.12 11.21 -21.69
CA THR A 94 -2.11 12.03 -20.97
C THR A 94 -2.09 11.76 -19.46
N LEU A 95 -2.02 10.50 -19.04
CA LEU A 95 -1.97 10.12 -17.63
C LEU A 95 -0.64 10.50 -16.93
N MET A 96 0.40 10.77 -17.71
CA MET A 96 1.68 11.28 -17.22
C MET A 96 1.71 12.82 -17.10
N ASP A 97 0.77 13.52 -17.72
CA ASP A 97 0.71 14.98 -17.68
C ASP A 97 0.28 15.45 -16.29
N LYS A 98 1.11 16.30 -15.68
CA LYS A 98 0.82 16.88 -14.36
C LYS A 98 -0.44 17.74 -14.41
N GLY A 99 -0.62 18.54 -15.47
CA GLY A 99 -1.79 19.39 -15.64
C GLY A 99 -3.08 18.58 -15.69
N HIS A 100 -3.06 17.45 -16.40
CA HIS A 100 -4.15 16.49 -16.43
C HIS A 100 -4.43 15.89 -15.07
N PHE A 101 -3.40 15.41 -14.37
CA PHE A 101 -3.57 14.88 -13.02
C PHE A 101 -4.20 15.92 -12.07
N GLU A 102 -3.72 17.16 -12.08
CA GLU A 102 -4.30 18.23 -11.25
C GLU A 102 -5.78 18.47 -11.59
N ARG A 103 -6.16 18.52 -12.88
CA ARG A 103 -7.56 18.67 -13.28
C ARG A 103 -8.44 17.52 -12.78
N VAL A 104 -7.94 16.28 -12.89
CA VAL A 104 -8.66 15.09 -12.38
C VAL A 104 -8.86 15.19 -10.87
N VAL A 105 -7.80 15.50 -10.11
CA VAL A 105 -7.89 15.64 -8.65
C VAL A 105 -8.85 16.76 -8.26
N THR A 106 -8.78 17.93 -8.91
CA THR A 106 -9.72 19.03 -8.69
C THR A 106 -11.16 18.57 -8.89
N ALA A 107 -11.45 17.86 -9.98
CA ALA A 107 -12.79 17.33 -10.24
C ALA A 107 -13.25 16.30 -9.18
N VAL A 108 -12.35 15.41 -8.73
CA VAL A 108 -12.64 14.45 -7.64
C VAL A 108 -12.99 15.20 -6.35
N VAL A 109 -12.17 16.17 -5.93
CA VAL A 109 -12.41 16.94 -4.70
C VAL A 109 -13.70 17.74 -4.81
N ARG A 110 -13.96 18.39 -5.95
CA ARG A 110 -15.24 19.09 -6.18
C ARG A 110 -16.44 18.17 -6.04
N LYS A 111 -16.39 16.99 -6.66
CA LYS A 111 -17.47 15.99 -6.58
C LYS A 111 -17.67 15.50 -5.15
N GLY A 112 -16.60 15.17 -4.43
CA GLY A 112 -16.67 14.65 -3.06
C GLY A 112 -17.26 15.67 -2.07
N TYR A 113 -16.78 16.92 -2.12
CA TYR A 113 -17.16 17.96 -1.17
C TYR A 113 -18.28 18.90 -1.69
N ALA A 114 -18.91 18.57 -2.82
CA ALA A 114 -19.96 19.36 -3.46
C ALA A 114 -19.58 20.84 -3.70
N LEU A 115 -18.38 21.09 -4.22
CA LEU A 115 -17.83 22.44 -4.37
C LEU A 115 -18.14 23.05 -5.74
N SER A 116 -18.50 24.34 -5.73
CA SER A 116 -18.89 25.08 -6.94
C SER A 116 -17.72 25.52 -7.82
N SER A 117 -16.49 25.59 -7.28
CA SER A 117 -15.33 26.11 -8.02
C SER A 117 -14.07 25.27 -7.85
N ASP A 118 -13.19 25.37 -8.84
CA ASP A 118 -11.87 24.72 -8.83
C ASP A 118 -10.95 25.32 -7.77
N ALA A 119 -11.05 26.64 -7.54
CA ALA A 119 -10.30 27.32 -6.49
C ALA A 119 -10.66 26.78 -5.09
N ALA A 120 -11.96 26.60 -4.80
CA ALA A 120 -12.41 26.04 -3.54
C ALA A 120 -11.88 24.61 -3.33
N ALA A 121 -11.85 23.79 -4.38
CA ALA A 121 -11.32 22.43 -4.28
C ALA A 121 -9.81 22.36 -4.03
N ARG A 122 -9.03 23.32 -4.55
CA ARG A 122 -7.58 23.37 -4.30
C ARG A 122 -7.25 23.75 -2.85
N THR A 123 -8.13 24.48 -2.18
CA THR A 123 -7.95 24.91 -0.77
C THR A 123 -8.83 24.16 0.22
N GLN A 124 -9.62 23.17 -0.24
CA GLN A 124 -10.53 22.41 0.62
C GLN A 124 -9.73 21.67 1.69
N LYS A 125 -10.13 21.83 2.96
CA LYS A 125 -9.59 21.04 4.07
C LYS A 125 -10.36 19.74 4.23
N ASP A 126 -9.67 18.69 4.64
CA ASP A 126 -10.32 17.43 4.97
C ASP A 126 -11.23 17.60 6.20
N ALA A 127 -12.37 16.89 6.21
CA ALA A 127 -13.36 16.99 7.27
C ALA A 127 -12.85 16.40 8.60
N VAL A 128 -11.98 15.38 8.54
CA VAL A 128 -11.41 14.70 9.70
C VAL A 128 -10.06 15.33 10.08
N HIS A 129 -9.20 15.57 9.09
CA HIS A 129 -7.87 16.14 9.23
C HIS A 129 -7.84 17.60 8.75
N LYS A 130 -8.39 18.52 9.57
CA LYS A 130 -8.63 19.93 9.22
C LYS A 130 -7.40 20.72 8.78
N ASP A 131 -6.20 20.23 9.10
CA ASP A 131 -4.91 20.80 8.69
C ASP A 131 -4.50 20.41 7.27
N LYS A 132 -5.08 19.34 6.71
CA LYS A 132 -4.66 18.74 5.43
C LYS A 132 -5.59 19.11 4.27
N GLU A 133 -4.98 19.31 3.11
CA GLU A 133 -5.67 19.61 1.85
C GLU A 133 -5.62 18.38 0.94
N PRO A 134 -6.75 17.68 0.68
CA PRO A 134 -6.74 16.48 -0.16
C PRO A 134 -6.12 16.71 -1.54
N PHE A 135 -6.33 17.89 -2.13
CA PHE A 135 -5.70 18.27 -3.40
C PHE A 135 -4.17 18.21 -3.31
N GLY A 136 -3.59 18.94 -2.35
CA GLY A 136 -2.14 18.96 -2.14
C GLY A 136 -1.56 17.59 -1.80
N MET A 137 -2.29 16.80 -1.00
CA MET A 137 -1.89 15.43 -0.65
C MET A 137 -1.86 14.51 -1.88
N CYS A 138 -2.84 14.60 -2.78
CA CYS A 138 -2.85 13.83 -4.03
C CYS A 138 -1.68 14.21 -4.95
N VAL A 139 -1.43 15.52 -5.14
CA VAL A 139 -0.34 16.03 -5.97
C VAL A 139 1.01 15.59 -5.42
N SER A 140 1.24 15.79 -4.11
CA SER A 140 2.46 15.35 -3.45
C SER A 140 2.67 13.84 -3.56
N LEU A 141 1.59 13.05 -3.39
CA LEU A 141 1.66 11.61 -3.54
C LEU A 141 2.09 11.22 -4.96
N TRP A 142 1.50 11.84 -5.99
CA TRP A 142 1.83 11.58 -7.40
C TRP A 142 3.26 11.96 -7.76
N GLU A 143 3.71 13.15 -7.37
CA GLU A 143 5.07 13.62 -7.63
C GLU A 143 6.11 12.73 -6.96
N GLY A 144 5.81 12.21 -5.77
CA GLY A 144 6.68 11.27 -5.04
C GLY A 144 6.76 9.85 -5.62
N ARG A 145 6.07 9.55 -6.73
CA ARG A 145 6.12 8.22 -7.38
C ARG A 145 6.96 8.24 -8.66
N ASP A 146 7.47 7.07 -9.02
CA ASP A 146 8.08 6.82 -10.33
C ASP A 146 7.06 6.94 -11.47
N LYS A 147 7.55 7.06 -12.72
CA LYS A 147 6.72 7.26 -13.91
C LYS A 147 5.64 6.20 -14.08
N GLY A 148 5.93 4.92 -13.81
CA GLY A 148 4.93 3.84 -13.96
C GLY A 148 3.78 4.00 -12.97
N LYS A 149 4.11 4.23 -11.70
CA LYS A 149 3.12 4.45 -10.64
C LYS A 149 2.28 5.72 -10.86
N ARG A 150 2.85 6.79 -11.41
CA ARG A 150 2.13 8.04 -11.73
C ARG A 150 0.95 7.80 -12.68
N VAL A 151 1.17 7.00 -13.73
CA VAL A 151 0.12 6.60 -14.68
C VAL A 151 -1.02 5.92 -13.94
N HIS A 152 -0.71 4.94 -13.09
CA HIS A 152 -1.73 4.20 -12.37
C HIS A 152 -2.54 5.05 -11.42
N LEU A 153 -1.88 5.93 -10.67
CA LEU A 153 -2.57 6.83 -9.75
C LEU A 153 -3.50 7.79 -10.49
N CYS A 154 -3.04 8.39 -11.59
CA CYS A 154 -3.89 9.26 -12.41
C CYS A 154 -5.11 8.51 -12.95
N HIS A 155 -4.90 7.34 -13.55
CA HIS A 155 -5.98 6.51 -14.09
C HIS A 155 -6.96 6.05 -13.02
N ALA A 156 -6.48 5.67 -11.84
CA ALA A 156 -7.34 5.31 -10.72
C ALA A 156 -8.19 6.49 -10.25
N MET A 157 -7.61 7.70 -10.19
CA MET A 157 -8.34 8.91 -9.82
C MET A 157 -9.42 9.27 -10.85
N GLU A 158 -9.20 9.03 -12.15
CA GLU A 158 -10.26 9.15 -13.16
C GLU A 158 -11.41 8.18 -12.89
N ARG A 159 -11.12 6.91 -12.57
CA ARG A 159 -12.18 5.94 -12.22
C ARG A 159 -12.93 6.34 -10.96
N ILE A 160 -12.24 6.86 -9.95
CA ILE A 160 -12.89 7.39 -8.74
C ILE A 160 -13.79 8.57 -9.09
N ARG A 161 -13.31 9.53 -9.90
CA ARG A 161 -14.11 10.67 -10.38
C ARG A 161 -15.39 10.20 -11.06
N ASP A 162 -15.29 9.21 -11.94
CA ASP A 162 -16.39 8.81 -12.80
C ASP A 162 -17.39 7.89 -12.09
N LEU A 163 -16.91 6.96 -11.26
CA LEU A 163 -17.72 5.84 -10.75
C LEU A 163 -18.05 5.92 -9.25
N GLU A 164 -17.28 6.68 -8.46
CA GLU A 164 -17.50 6.73 -7.01
C GLU A 164 -18.57 7.75 -6.62
N THR A 165 -19.29 7.47 -5.54
CA THR A 165 -20.23 8.38 -4.90
C THR A 165 -19.51 9.54 -4.20
N PRO A 166 -20.14 10.72 -4.02
CA PRO A 166 -19.52 11.82 -3.26
C PRO A 166 -19.04 11.40 -1.87
N CYS A 167 -19.85 10.66 -1.10
CA CYS A 167 -19.48 10.18 0.23
C CYS A 167 -18.27 9.23 0.19
N GLY A 168 -18.23 8.31 -0.78
CA GLY A 168 -17.11 7.39 -0.97
C GLY A 168 -15.80 8.13 -1.32
N ILE A 169 -15.89 9.18 -2.13
CA ILE A 169 -14.75 10.06 -2.44
C ILE A 169 -14.21 10.71 -1.16
N VAL A 170 -15.07 11.34 -0.37
CA VAL A 170 -14.65 12.00 0.88
C VAL A 170 -13.97 11.00 1.80
N ALA A 171 -14.56 9.82 2.01
CA ALA A 171 -13.98 8.78 2.85
C ALA A 171 -12.56 8.39 2.38
N LYS A 172 -12.36 8.18 1.08
CA LYS A 172 -11.04 7.80 0.53
C LYS A 172 -10.02 8.93 0.59
N LEU A 173 -10.45 10.16 0.39
CA LEU A 173 -9.58 11.33 0.54
C LEU A 173 -9.18 11.57 2.00
N SER A 174 -10.07 11.34 2.96
CA SER A 174 -9.73 11.37 4.39
C SER A 174 -8.72 10.26 4.75
N GLU A 175 -8.91 9.03 4.26
CA GLU A 175 -7.92 7.94 4.44
C GLU A 175 -6.56 8.27 3.81
N LEU A 176 -6.55 8.93 2.65
CA LEU A 176 -5.32 9.44 2.03
C LEU A 176 -4.64 10.46 2.96
N CYS A 177 -5.39 11.45 3.44
CA CYS A 177 -4.88 12.51 4.33
C CYS A 177 -4.29 11.90 5.61
N ASP A 178 -4.90 10.86 6.18
CA ASP A 178 -4.37 10.16 7.35
C ASP A 178 -2.97 9.57 7.11
N ARG A 179 -2.78 8.91 5.95
CA ARG A 179 -1.59 8.11 5.64
C ARG A 179 -0.46 8.90 4.98
N ALA A 180 -0.75 9.70 3.96
CA ALA A 180 0.27 10.25 3.07
C ALA A 180 1.19 11.30 3.72
N GLY A 181 0.78 11.90 4.84
CA GLY A 181 1.58 12.89 5.58
C GLY A 181 2.61 12.30 6.56
N ARG A 182 2.71 10.97 6.67
CA ARG A 182 3.60 10.29 7.63
C ARG A 182 4.93 9.90 6.97
N CYS A 183 5.29 8.62 6.98
CA CYS A 183 6.52 8.09 6.41
C CYS A 183 6.32 7.52 4.99
N GLU A 184 7.42 7.14 4.32
CA GLU A 184 7.35 6.54 2.97
C GLU A 184 6.50 5.27 2.90
N SER A 185 6.52 4.44 3.94
CA SER A 185 5.65 3.24 4.00
C SER A 185 4.17 3.63 3.95
N ALA A 186 3.78 4.66 4.72
CA ALA A 186 2.40 5.15 4.72
C ALA A 186 2.00 5.77 3.37
N LYS A 187 2.92 6.45 2.67
CA LYS A 187 2.68 6.93 1.30
C LYS A 187 2.48 5.79 0.30
N HIS A 188 3.23 4.68 0.43
CA HIS A 188 2.99 3.49 -0.39
C HIS A 188 1.62 2.88 -0.11
N GLN A 189 1.20 2.82 1.16
CA GLN A 189 -0.14 2.36 1.52
C GLN A 189 -1.25 3.26 0.99
N ALA A 190 -1.06 4.58 1.01
CA ALA A 190 -1.98 5.54 0.39
C ALA A 190 -2.10 5.34 -1.12
N PHE A 191 -0.97 5.13 -1.81
CA PHE A 191 -0.95 4.80 -3.23
C PHE A 191 -1.73 3.52 -3.53
N THR A 192 -1.40 2.43 -2.83
CA THR A 192 -2.07 1.14 -3.01
C THR A 192 -3.56 1.25 -2.74
N LEU A 193 -3.97 2.00 -1.70
CA LEU A 193 -5.37 2.25 -1.38
C LEU A 193 -6.12 2.89 -2.54
N LEU A 194 -5.62 4.02 -3.08
CA LEU A 194 -6.32 4.74 -4.14
C LEU A 194 -6.38 3.92 -5.43
N VAL A 195 -5.27 3.26 -5.79
CA VAL A 195 -5.20 2.46 -7.02
C VAL A 195 -6.08 1.22 -6.92
N ALA A 196 -6.02 0.48 -5.81
CA ALA A 196 -6.87 -0.70 -5.60
C ALA A 196 -8.36 -0.33 -5.61
N HIS A 197 -8.71 0.77 -4.94
CA HIS A 197 -10.09 1.26 -4.90
C HIS A 197 -10.57 1.67 -6.29
N GLY A 198 -9.84 2.56 -6.97
CA GLY A 198 -10.23 3.05 -8.30
C GLY A 198 -10.38 1.94 -9.34
N TYR A 199 -9.49 0.94 -9.33
CA TYR A 199 -9.61 -0.19 -10.26
C TYR A 199 -10.69 -1.19 -9.83
N GLY A 200 -10.90 -1.37 -8.52
CA GLY A 200 -11.98 -2.20 -7.99
C GLY A 200 -13.39 -1.71 -8.34
N LEU A 201 -13.57 -0.41 -8.59
CA LEU A 201 -14.86 0.15 -9.03
C LEU A 201 -15.30 -0.38 -10.40
N THR A 202 -14.34 -0.69 -11.29
CA THR A 202 -14.66 -1.16 -12.66
C THR A 202 -15.16 -2.60 -12.72
N GLY A 203 -14.94 -3.39 -11.67
CA GLY A 203 -15.43 -4.78 -11.59
C GLY A 203 -16.84 -4.91 -11.03
N ARG A 204 -17.46 -3.81 -10.55
CA ARG A 204 -18.81 -3.81 -9.97
C ARG A 204 -19.90 -3.39 -10.95
N THR A 205 -19.52 -2.92 -12.14
CA THR A 205 -20.43 -2.39 -13.16
C THR A 205 -20.68 -3.38 -14.31
N GLY A 206 -20.34 -4.66 -14.13
CA GLY A 206 -20.54 -5.74 -15.10
C GLY A 206 -21.37 -6.86 -14.51
#